data_AF-A0A920QVQ0-F1
#
_entry.id   AF-A0A920QVQ0-F1
#
_cell.length_a   1.000
_cell.length_b   1.000
_cell.length_c   1.000
_cell.angle_alpha   90.00
_cell.angle_beta   90.00
_cell.angle_gamma   90.00
#
_symmetry.space_group_name_H-M   'P 1'
#
loop_
_entity.id
_entity.type
_entity.pdbx_description
1 polymer ?
#
loop_
_entity_poly.entity_id
_entity_poly.type
_entity_poly.pdbx_seq_one_letter_code
_entity_poly.pdbx_strand_id
1 'polypeptide(L)'
;MTEALIAGLRPGQGLQKALEIGTGCGYQSAVLAPFAQHLYSVERQRPLIRRARERLSQLKINNVTLRHADGWRGWKSQAPFQGILVAASPRRFLRNSWSNSMRAAGWLSPSAGGTDKDCSASPAVEMYSRLRS
;
A
#
# COMPACT_ATOMS: atom_id res chain seq x y z
N MET A 1 -1.52 -0.19 11.09
CA MET A 1 -1.16 -1.09 9.98
C MET A 1 0.26 -0.85 9.47
N THR A 2 0.65 0.38 9.15
CA THR A 2 2.04 0.73 8.74
C THR A 2 3.08 0.30 9.75
N GLU A 3 2.87 0.61 11.04
CA GLU A 3 3.79 0.26 12.14
C GLU A 3 4.17 -1.22 12.13
N ALA A 4 3.20 -2.12 11.97
CA ALA A 4 3.45 -3.55 11.97
C ALA A 4 4.19 -4.05 10.72
N LEU A 5 4.12 -3.34 9.59
CA LEU A 5 4.91 -3.64 8.40
C LEU A 5 6.37 -3.19 8.58
N ILE A 6 6.60 -2.10 9.31
CA ILE A 6 7.93 -1.49 9.49
C ILE A 6 8.61 -1.88 10.80
N ALA A 7 7.91 -2.50 11.76
CA ALA A 7 8.44 -2.87 13.08
C ALA A 7 9.65 -3.82 13.02
N GLY A 8 9.79 -4.59 11.93
CA GLY A 8 10.93 -5.47 11.69
C GLY A 8 12.11 -4.81 10.98
N LEU A 9 12.00 -3.52 10.61
CA LEU A 9 13.05 -2.79 9.91
C LEU A 9 13.99 -2.11 10.89
N ARG A 10 15.30 -2.17 10.61
CA ARG A 10 16.29 -1.38 11.36
C ARG A 10 16.13 0.10 11.02
N PRO A 11 16.49 1.03 11.92
CA PRO A 11 16.59 2.45 11.58
C PRO A 11 17.43 2.67 10.31
N GLY A 12 16.89 3.42 9.34
CA GLY A 12 17.53 3.64 8.03
C GLY A 12 17.34 2.50 7.01
N GLN A 13 16.69 1.40 7.38
CA GLN A 13 16.39 0.30 6.47
C GLN A 13 14.96 0.43 5.91
N GLY A 14 14.85 0.69 4.61
CA GLY A 14 13.57 0.63 3.88
C GLY A 14 13.31 -0.73 3.25
N LEU A 15 12.04 -1.02 2.93
CA LEU A 15 11.67 -2.16 2.09
C LEU A 15 12.14 -1.92 0.65
N GLN A 16 12.90 -2.81 0.02
CA GLN A 16 13.27 -2.67 -1.39
C GLN A 16 12.02 -2.68 -2.30
N LYS A 17 11.12 -3.65 -2.10
CA LYS A 17 9.84 -3.73 -2.81
C LYS A 17 8.73 -4.09 -1.84
N ALA A 18 7.69 -3.28 -1.81
CA ALA A 18 6.47 -3.55 -1.04
C ALA A 18 5.26 -3.67 -1.98
N LEU A 19 4.27 -4.47 -1.58
CA LEU A 19 2.99 -4.57 -2.28
C LEU A 19 1.84 -4.16 -1.35
N GLU A 20 0.99 -3.28 -1.82
CA GLU A 20 -0.26 -2.88 -1.19
C GLU A 20 -1.44 -3.42 -2.00
N ILE A 21 -2.40 -4.04 -1.31
CA ILE A 21 -3.66 -4.49 -1.89
C ILE A 21 -4.79 -3.63 -1.34
N GLY A 22 -5.43 -2.87 -2.23
CA GLY A 22 -6.44 -1.87 -1.92
C GLY A 22 -5.85 -0.46 -1.86
N THR A 23 -5.46 0.10 -3.01
CA THR A 23 -4.98 1.50 -3.09
C THR A 23 -6.00 2.48 -2.52
N GLY A 24 -7.30 2.23 -2.74
CA GLY A 24 -8.36 3.13 -2.33
C GLY A 24 -8.12 4.55 -2.86
N CYS A 25 -8.12 5.52 -1.95
CA CYS A 25 -7.86 6.92 -2.30
C CYS A 25 -6.36 7.27 -2.35
N GLY A 26 -5.45 6.33 -2.06
CA GLY A 26 -4.00 6.56 -2.08
C GLY A 26 -3.41 7.12 -0.78
N TYR A 27 -4.20 7.22 0.30
CA TYR A 27 -3.71 7.65 1.61
C TYR A 27 -2.63 6.71 2.14
N GLN A 28 -2.97 5.43 2.27
CA GLN A 28 -2.04 4.41 2.76
C GLN A 28 -0.82 4.27 1.83
N SER A 29 -1.00 4.40 0.51
CA SER A 29 0.12 4.43 -0.44
C SER A 29 1.07 5.60 -0.19
N ALA A 30 0.55 6.79 0.11
CA ALA A 30 1.37 7.95 0.43
C ALA A 30 2.10 7.79 1.78
N VAL A 31 1.46 7.17 2.76
CA VAL A 31 2.06 6.85 4.06
C VAL A 31 3.16 5.80 3.92
N LEU A 32 3.00 4.80 3.05
CA LEU A 32 3.98 3.73 2.86
C LEU A 32 5.17 4.12 1.98
N ALA A 33 4.98 5.09 1.08
CA ALA A 33 6.00 5.49 0.12
C ALA A 33 7.37 5.80 0.73
N PRO A 34 7.51 6.53 1.86
CA PRO A 34 8.83 6.79 2.47
C PRO A 34 9.54 5.54 3.01
N PHE A 35 8.79 4.48 3.32
CA PHE A 35 9.32 3.26 3.95
C PHE A 35 9.72 2.18 2.94
N ALA A 36 9.55 2.45 1.63
CA ALA A 36 9.92 1.52 0.57
C ALA A 36 10.73 2.23 -0.54
N GLN A 37 11.74 1.56 -1.09
CA GLN A 37 12.38 2.03 -2.33
C GLN A 37 11.36 2.06 -3.46
N HIS A 38 10.49 1.05 -3.55
CA HIS A 38 9.37 1.05 -4.48
C HIS A 38 8.12 0.36 -3.90
N LEU A 39 6.99 1.03 -3.99
CA LEU A 39 5.68 0.50 -3.60
C LEU A 39 4.86 0.15 -4.85
N TYR A 40 4.35 -1.07 -4.89
CA TYR A 40 3.37 -1.50 -5.87
C TYR A 40 2.01 -1.51 -5.20
N SER A 41 0.98 -0.93 -5.81
CA SER A 41 -0.35 -0.89 -5.22
C SER A 41 -1.43 -1.31 -6.23
N VAL A 42 -2.35 -2.15 -5.78
CA VAL A 42 -3.42 -2.71 -6.62
C VAL A 42 -4.78 -2.24 -6.13
N GLU A 43 -5.63 -1.78 -7.06
CA GLU A 43 -7.01 -1.40 -6.80
C GLU A 43 -7.93 -1.94 -7.89
N ARG A 44 -9.13 -2.39 -7.50
CA ARG A 44 -10.11 -2.98 -8.42
C ARG A 44 -11.10 -1.95 -8.98
N GLN A 45 -11.22 -0.78 -8.37
CA GLN A 45 -12.13 0.29 -8.78
C GLN A 45 -11.39 1.36 -9.60
N ARG A 46 -11.72 1.47 -10.90
CA ARG A 46 -11.12 2.47 -11.82
C ARG A 46 -11.24 3.93 -11.35
N PRO A 47 -12.37 4.39 -10.75
CA PRO A 47 -12.43 5.77 -10.28
C PRO A 47 -11.44 6.06 -9.15
N LEU A 48 -11.21 5.08 -8.27
CA LEU A 48 -10.31 5.21 -7.13
C LEU A 48 -8.84 5.25 -7.57
N ILE A 49 -8.44 4.39 -8.52
CA ILE A 49 -7.04 4.42 -9.01
C ILE A 49 -6.69 5.74 -9.70
N ARG A 50 -7.66 6.37 -10.39
CA ARG A 50 -7.47 7.68 -11.01
C ARG A 50 -7.25 8.76 -9.94
N ARG A 51 -8.13 8.82 -8.93
CA ARG A 51 -7.99 9.74 -7.80
C ARG A 51 -6.67 9.55 -7.03
N ALA A 52 -6.29 8.29 -6.80
CA ALA A 52 -5.02 7.97 -6.15
C ALA A 52 -3.82 8.47 -6.97
N ARG A 53 -3.84 8.27 -8.31
CA ARG A 53 -2.77 8.77 -9.19
C ARG A 53 -2.65 10.30 -9.14
N GLU A 54 -3.78 11.00 -9.23
CA GLU A 54 -3.82 12.47 -9.14
C GLU A 54 -3.23 12.95 -7.81
N ARG A 55 -3.65 12.35 -6.69
CA ARG A 55 -3.16 12.70 -5.36
C ARG A 55 -1.67 12.43 -5.18
N LEU A 56 -1.18 11.26 -5.58
CA LEU A 56 0.25 10.93 -5.49
C LEU A 56 1.10 11.87 -6.34
N SER A 57 0.61 12.25 -7.53
CA SER A 57 1.25 13.25 -8.39
C SER A 57 1.31 14.62 -7.73
N GLN A 58 0.22 15.09 -7.11
CA GLN A 58 0.18 16.37 -6.40
C GLN A 58 1.15 16.41 -5.22
N LEU A 59 1.31 15.27 -4.52
CA LEU A 59 2.27 15.09 -3.43
C LEU A 59 3.71 14.85 -3.89
N LYS A 60 3.96 14.78 -5.22
CA LYS A 60 5.27 14.46 -5.82
C LYS A 60 5.84 13.11 -5.35
N ILE A 61 4.96 12.15 -5.10
CA ILE A 61 5.31 10.79 -4.71
C ILE A 61 5.51 9.94 -5.97
N ASN A 62 6.77 9.63 -6.28
CA ASN A 62 7.15 9.04 -7.56
C ASN A 62 7.54 7.55 -7.47
N ASN A 63 7.73 7.03 -6.27
CA ASN A 63 8.14 5.64 -6.03
C ASN A 63 6.96 4.68 -5.82
N VAL A 64 5.80 5.00 -6.41
CA VAL A 64 4.57 4.20 -6.31
C VAL A 64 4.06 3.84 -7.70
N THR A 65 3.87 2.55 -7.98
CA THR A 65 3.21 2.08 -9.20
C THR A 65 1.82 1.52 -8.89
N LEU A 66 0.81 2.14 -9.49
CA LEU A 66 -0.59 1.72 -9.35
C LEU A 66 -1.01 0.78 -10.49
N ARG A 67 -1.76 -0.28 -10.17
CA ARG A 67 -2.38 -1.17 -11.15
C ARG A 67 -3.87 -1.36 -10.91
N HIS A 68 -4.65 -1.18 -11.98
CA HIS A 68 -6.07 -1.54 -11.97
C HIS A 68 -6.18 -3.04 -12.21
N ALA A 69 -6.43 -3.81 -11.15
CA ALA A 69 -6.55 -5.26 -11.23
C ALA A 69 -7.31 -5.82 -10.02
N ASP A 70 -7.68 -7.08 -10.11
CA ASP A 70 -8.16 -7.83 -8.95
C ASP A 70 -6.99 -8.09 -7.99
N GLY A 71 -7.10 -7.50 -6.80
CA GLY A 71 -6.15 -7.64 -5.72
C GLY A 71 -5.88 -9.10 -5.36
N TRP A 72 -6.85 -10.03 -5.47
CA TRP A 72 -6.69 -11.44 -5.10
C TRP A 72 -5.55 -12.19 -5.79
N ARG A 73 -5.18 -11.75 -6.99
CA ARG A 73 -4.11 -12.38 -7.79
C ARG A 73 -2.72 -11.81 -7.47
N GLY A 74 -2.67 -10.74 -6.69
CA GLY A 74 -1.47 -9.97 -6.43
C GLY A 74 -0.82 -9.44 -7.70
N TRP A 75 0.51 -9.36 -7.65
CA TRP A 75 1.31 -8.86 -8.75
C TRP A 75 2.54 -9.73 -8.99
N LYS A 76 2.29 -10.98 -9.42
CA LYS A 76 3.32 -12.01 -9.62
C LYS A 76 4.51 -11.56 -10.47
N SER A 77 4.29 -10.81 -11.54
CA SER A 77 5.38 -10.32 -12.41
C SER A 77 6.30 -9.28 -11.75
N GLN A 78 5.92 -8.73 -10.60
CA GLN A 78 6.73 -7.78 -9.83
C GLN A 78 7.23 -8.37 -8.51
N ALA A 79 6.82 -9.60 -8.20
CA ALA A 79 7.38 -10.37 -7.09
C ALA A 79 8.89 -10.64 -7.34
N PRO A 80 9.67 -10.95 -6.30
CA PRO A 80 9.27 -11.08 -4.90
C PRO A 80 9.10 -9.73 -4.18
N PHE A 81 8.21 -9.69 -3.18
CA PHE A 81 8.04 -8.54 -2.29
C PHE A 81 8.64 -8.84 -0.91
N GLN A 82 9.23 -7.81 -0.30
CA GLN A 82 9.73 -7.87 1.07
C GLN A 82 8.63 -7.65 2.10
N GLY A 83 7.51 -7.02 1.72
CA GLY A 83 6.35 -6.86 2.57
C GLY A 83 5.08 -6.75 1.72
N ILE A 84 4.00 -7.35 2.19
CA ILE A 84 2.67 -7.24 1.56
C ILE A 84 1.69 -6.72 2.60
N LEU A 85 1.06 -5.58 2.32
CA LEU A 85 0.03 -4.98 3.14
C LEU A 85 -1.31 -5.10 2.44
N VAL A 86 -2.32 -5.63 3.13
CA VAL A 86 -3.67 -5.75 2.59
C VAL A 86 -4.55 -4.75 3.33
N ALA A 87 -4.81 -3.60 2.68
CA ALA A 87 -5.65 -2.52 3.21
C ALA A 87 -7.13 -2.67 2.82
N ALA A 88 -7.48 -3.70 2.03
CA ALA A 88 -8.86 -4.05 1.74
C ALA A 88 -9.42 -4.99 2.80
N SER A 89 -10.67 -4.79 3.23
CA SER A 89 -11.39 -5.75 4.07
C SER A 89 -11.92 -6.90 3.19
N PRO A 90 -11.26 -8.07 3.14
CA PRO A 90 -11.67 -9.17 2.28
C PRO A 90 -12.76 -9.97 3.01
N ARG A 91 -13.91 -10.22 2.38
CA ARG A 91 -14.99 -11.03 3.01
C ARG A 91 -14.54 -12.43 3.45
N ARG A 92 -13.53 -13.01 2.80
CA ARG A 92 -12.93 -14.31 3.17
C ARG A 92 -11.50 -14.41 2.68
N PHE A 93 -10.52 -14.27 3.58
CA PHE A 93 -9.10 -14.29 3.23
C PHE A 93 -8.53 -15.71 3.17
N LEU A 94 -7.96 -16.11 2.02
CA LEU A 94 -7.30 -17.42 1.82
C LEU A 94 -5.77 -17.24 1.79
N ARG A 95 -5.13 -17.57 2.92
CA ARG A 95 -3.67 -17.47 3.16
C ARG A 95 -2.80 -18.15 2.08
N ASN A 96 -3.37 -19.11 1.37
CA ASN A 96 -2.64 -20.03 0.49
C ASN A 96 -2.35 -19.44 -0.91
N SER A 97 -3.03 -18.37 -1.33
CA SER A 97 -2.92 -17.88 -2.72
C SER A 97 -1.63 -17.07 -3.00
N TRP A 98 -0.84 -16.77 -1.98
CA TRP A 98 0.22 -15.74 -2.02
C TRP A 98 1.57 -16.20 -1.49
N SER A 99 1.67 -17.45 -1.02
CA SER A 99 2.90 -18.02 -0.45
C SER A 99 4.11 -17.86 -1.38
N ASN A 100 3.92 -17.96 -2.71
CA ASN A 100 5.00 -17.84 -3.69
C ASN A 100 5.42 -16.38 -3.99
N SER A 101 4.70 -15.38 -3.49
CA SER A 101 4.97 -13.95 -3.76
C SER A 101 5.84 -13.28 -2.70
N MET A 102 6.13 -13.96 -1.59
CA MET A 102 6.83 -13.42 -0.42
C MET A 102 8.24 -14.00 -0.26
N ARG A 103 9.19 -13.19 0.22
CA ARG A 103 10.51 -13.67 0.64
C ARG A 103 10.61 -14.10 2.11
N ALA A 104 9.85 -13.51 3.04
CA ALA A 104 9.74 -13.94 4.46
C ALA A 104 8.84 -13.10 5.40
N ALA A 105 8.19 -11.99 4.98
CA ALA A 105 7.62 -11.03 5.95
C ALA A 105 6.10 -11.12 6.21
N GLY A 106 5.72 -10.65 7.40
CA GLY A 106 4.40 -10.77 8.03
C GLY A 106 3.21 -10.12 7.31
N TRP A 107 2.03 -10.59 7.71
CA TRP A 107 0.70 -10.29 7.16
C TRP A 107 -0.08 -9.34 8.07
N LEU A 108 -0.75 -8.32 7.53
CA LEU A 108 -1.80 -7.58 8.25
C LEU A 108 -2.99 -7.20 7.38
N SER A 109 -4.19 -7.32 7.97
CA SER A 109 -5.49 -6.89 7.44
C SER A 109 -6.13 -5.92 8.45
N PRO A 110 -6.86 -4.88 8.03
CA PRO A 110 -7.71 -4.14 8.94
C PRO A 110 -8.86 -5.03 9.41
N SER A 111 -9.24 -4.93 10.69
CA SER A 111 -10.53 -5.44 11.17
C SER A 111 -11.65 -4.74 10.40
N ALA A 112 -12.74 -5.47 10.14
CA ALA A 112 -13.88 -4.98 9.38
C ALA A 112 -14.57 -3.82 10.12
N GLY A 113 -14.24 -2.58 9.76
CA GLY A 113 -14.92 -1.39 10.27
C GLY A 113 -14.28 -0.11 9.78
N GLY A 114 -14.85 0.51 8.75
CA GLY A 114 -14.42 1.82 8.24
C GLY A 114 -14.80 2.02 6.78
N THR A 115 -15.94 2.66 6.53
CA THR A 115 -16.42 3.04 5.21
C THR A 115 -16.06 4.48 4.87
N ASP A 116 -14.81 4.91 5.03
CA ASP A 116 -14.41 6.25 4.60
C ASP A 116 -13.97 6.22 3.13
N LYS A 117 -14.95 6.46 2.25
CA LYS A 117 -14.74 6.63 0.79
C LYS A 117 -14.47 8.09 0.39
N ASP A 118 -14.59 9.03 1.31
CA ASP A 118 -14.38 10.46 1.07
C ASP A 118 -13.06 10.93 1.69
N CYS A 119 -12.01 10.98 0.86
CA CYS A 119 -10.68 11.45 1.25
C CYS A 119 -10.43 12.93 0.83
N SER A 120 -11.45 13.80 0.82
CA SER A 120 -11.32 15.17 0.31
C SER A 120 -10.58 16.15 1.23
N ALA A 121 -10.28 15.78 2.48
CA ALA A 121 -9.67 16.69 3.46
C ALA A 121 -8.59 16.00 4.36
N SER A 122 -7.71 15.19 3.79
CA SER A 122 -6.83 14.33 4.61
C SER A 122 -5.47 14.98 4.98
N PRO A 123 -5.05 14.98 6.26
CA PRO A 123 -3.77 15.50 6.81
C PRO A 123 -2.45 14.95 6.23
N ALA A 124 -2.52 14.11 5.19
CA ALA A 124 -1.37 13.44 4.60
C ALA A 124 -0.33 14.38 3.97
N VAL A 125 -0.76 15.55 3.46
CA VAL A 125 0.17 16.59 2.94
C VAL A 125 1.09 17.06 4.06
N GLU A 126 0.53 17.27 5.24
CA GLU A 126 1.26 17.80 6.39
C GLU A 126 2.17 16.76 7.04
N MET A 127 1.68 15.51 7.19
CA MET A 127 2.50 14.42 7.71
C MET A 127 3.67 14.06 6.79
N TYR A 128 3.43 13.98 5.46
CA TYR A 128 4.48 13.69 4.49
C TYR A 128 5.53 14.81 4.45
N SER A 129 5.11 16.07 4.53
CA SER A 129 6.03 17.22 4.59
C SER A 129 6.91 17.17 5.84
N ARG A 130 6.38 16.73 7.00
CA ARG A 130 7.14 16.58 8.24
C ARG A 130 8.12 15.41 8.23
N LEU A 131 7.83 14.33 7.49
CA LEU A 131 8.72 13.15 7.36
C LEU A 131 9.91 13.39 6.42
N ARG A 132 9.93 14.49 5.67
CA ARG A 132 10.97 14.83 4.69
C ARG A 132 11.89 15.99 5.14
N SER A 133 11.62 16.57 6.30
CA SER A 133 12.40 17.63 6.97
C SER A 133 13.39 17.03 7.95
#